data_AF-A0A4S4NGJ1-F1
#
_entry.id   AF-A0A4S4NGJ1-F1
#
_cell.length_a   1.000
_cell.length_b   1.000
_cell.length_c   1.000
_cell.angle_alpha   90.00
_cell.angle_beta   90.00
_cell.angle_gamma   90.00
#
_symmetry.space_group_name_H-M   'P 1'
#
loop_
_entity.id
_entity.type
_entity.pdbx_description
1 polymer ?
#
loop_
_entity_poly.entity_id
_entity_poly.type
_entity_poly.pdbx_seq_one_letter_code
_entity_poly.pdbx_strand_id
1 'polypeptide(L)'
;MTARRLILLATAGSAALLVGVFVFQSLGWAPCKMCLWQRWPHAAALLIGVLALMIGRLSERILAGLGALTVLIGAGIAAYHSGVERKWWDGPASCSGTGSGLGGLSASELIPGASDAPPLVLCDTLTPFLFGLTMANWNFIASLVLMVIWVAAAKRASA
;
A
#
# COMPACT_ATOMS: atom_id res chain seq x y z
N MET A 1 -10.36 16.46 -18.95
CA MET A 1 -10.95 16.14 -17.62
C MET A 1 -10.75 17.32 -16.68
N THR A 2 -11.74 17.63 -15.83
CA THR A 2 -11.61 18.66 -14.78
C THR A 2 -10.77 18.16 -13.61
N ALA A 3 -10.26 19.05 -12.75
CA ALA A 3 -9.52 18.67 -11.54
C ALA A 3 -10.33 17.71 -10.66
N ARG A 4 -11.60 18.03 -10.41
CA ARG A 4 -12.54 17.20 -9.64
C ARG A 4 -12.70 15.77 -10.17
N ARG A 5 -12.73 15.57 -11.50
CA ARG A 5 -12.77 14.23 -12.12
C ARG A 5 -11.47 13.45 -11.88
N LEU A 6 -10.33 14.12 -11.91
CA LEU A 6 -9.03 13.49 -11.62
C LEU A 6 -8.90 13.13 -10.14
N ILE A 7 -9.35 14.01 -9.24
CA ILE A 7 -9.45 13.72 -7.80
C ILE A 7 -10.31 12.49 -7.59
N LEU A 8 -11.51 12.45 -8.19
CA LEU A 8 -12.39 11.28 -8.09
C LEU A 8 -11.72 10.01 -8.60
N LEU A 9 -11.04 10.06 -9.75
CA LEU A 9 -10.34 8.91 -10.31
C LEU A 9 -9.23 8.40 -9.39
N ALA A 10 -8.39 9.30 -8.87
CA ALA A 10 -7.31 8.93 -7.95
C ALA A 10 -7.85 8.38 -6.62
N THR A 11 -8.91 8.99 -6.09
CA THR A 11 -9.62 8.57 -4.87
C THR A 11 -10.21 7.17 -5.05
N ALA A 12 -10.94 6.96 -6.15
CA ALA A 12 -11.52 5.66 -6.49
C ALA A 12 -10.44 4.59 -6.70
N GLY A 13 -9.29 4.95 -7.28
CA GLY A 13 -8.14 4.07 -7.40
C GLY A 13 -7.61 3.58 -6.05
N SER A 14 -7.38 4.48 -5.09
CA SER A 14 -6.99 4.10 -3.73
C SER A 14 -8.05 3.26 -3.02
N ALA A 15 -9.34 3.58 -3.20
CA ALA A 15 -10.43 2.78 -2.66
C ALA A 15 -10.46 1.36 -3.25
N ALA A 16 -10.29 1.24 -4.58
CA ALA A 16 -10.26 -0.04 -5.28
C ALA A 16 -9.08 -0.91 -4.82
N LEU A 17 -7.89 -0.32 -4.61
CA LEU A 17 -6.75 -1.03 -4.05
C LEU A 17 -7.01 -1.54 -2.63
N LEU A 18 -7.62 -0.71 -1.77
CA LEU A 18 -7.99 -1.12 -0.41
C LEU A 18 -9.01 -2.26 -0.41
N VAL A 19 -10.07 -2.15 -1.21
CA VAL A 19 -11.06 -3.22 -1.35
C VAL A 19 -10.40 -4.48 -1.90
N GLY A 20 -9.55 -4.35 -2.92
CA GLY A 20 -8.82 -5.45 -3.52
C GLY A 20 -7.99 -6.23 -2.51
N VAL A 21 -7.23 -5.55 -1.64
CA VAL A 21 -6.41 -6.25 -0.62
C VAL A 21 -7.26 -6.95 0.45
N PHE A 22 -8.45 -6.43 0.79
CA PHE A 22 -9.37 -7.14 1.69
C PHE A 22 -10.01 -8.35 1.02
N VAL A 23 -10.31 -8.27 -0.28
CA VAL A 23 -10.78 -9.42 -1.08
C VAL A 23 -9.67 -10.48 -1.17
N PHE A 24 -8.43 -10.12 -1.47
CA PHE A 24 -7.34 -11.11 -1.48
C PHE A 24 -7.14 -11.73 -0.10
N GLN A 25 -7.26 -10.95 0.97
CA GLN A 25 -7.16 -11.45 2.33
C GLN A 25 -8.28 -12.45 2.66
N SER A 26 -9.52 -12.23 2.21
CA SER A 26 -10.61 -13.21 2.39
C SER A 26 -10.43 -14.48 1.55
N LEU A 27 -9.65 -14.39 0.46
CA LEU A 27 -9.23 -15.54 -0.37
C LEU A 27 -8.00 -16.27 0.18
N GLY A 28 -7.54 -15.94 1.40
CA GLY A 28 -6.42 -16.62 2.06
C GLY A 28 -5.05 -15.97 1.88
N TRP A 29 -4.96 -14.81 1.23
CA TRP A 29 -3.70 -14.05 1.13
C TRP A 29 -3.43 -13.28 2.43
N ALA A 30 -2.80 -13.95 3.39
CA ALA A 30 -2.45 -13.36 4.68
C ALA A 30 -1.47 -12.18 4.48
N PRO A 31 -1.73 -11.00 5.07
CA PRO A 31 -0.82 -9.86 4.97
C PRO A 31 0.32 -9.98 5.99
N CYS A 32 1.53 -9.59 5.58
CA CYS A 32 2.61 -9.29 6.52
C CYS A 32 2.44 -7.88 7.12
N LYS A 33 3.28 -7.52 8.10
CA LYS A 33 3.26 -6.20 8.76
C LYS A 33 3.45 -5.04 7.76
N MET A 34 4.36 -5.18 6.81
CA MET A 34 4.61 -4.13 5.81
C MET A 34 3.48 -4.02 4.78
N CYS A 35 2.77 -5.11 4.45
CA CYS A 35 1.54 -5.04 3.66
C CYS A 35 0.47 -4.18 4.37
N LEU A 36 0.36 -4.28 5.69
CA LEU A 36 -0.55 -3.43 6.47
C LEU A 36 -0.12 -1.96 6.46
N TRP A 37 1.18 -1.68 6.53
CA TRP A 37 1.70 -0.31 6.42
C TRP A 37 1.32 0.35 5.09
N GLN A 38 1.33 -0.41 4.00
CA GLN A 38 0.95 0.07 2.67
C GLN A 38 -0.54 0.42 2.54
N ARG A 39 -1.42 -0.07 3.43
CA ARG A 39 -2.85 0.27 3.41
C ARG A 39 -3.12 1.70 3.89
N TRP A 40 -2.37 2.16 4.88
CA TRP A 40 -2.60 3.48 5.50
C TRP A 40 -2.47 4.66 4.53
N PRO A 41 -1.45 4.71 3.65
CA PRO A 41 -1.39 5.70 2.58
C PRO A 41 -2.65 5.73 1.70
N HIS A 42 -3.17 4.58 1.28
CA HIS A 42 -4.39 4.56 0.47
C HIS A 42 -5.63 5.00 1.26
N ALA A 43 -5.72 4.66 2.55
CA ALA A 43 -6.81 5.11 3.42
C ALA A 43 -6.79 6.64 3.63
N ALA A 44 -5.60 7.20 3.85
CA ALA A 44 -5.41 8.64 3.93
C ALA A 44 -5.72 9.33 2.60
N ALA A 45 -5.27 8.79 1.47
CA ALA A 45 -5.57 9.33 0.14
C ALA A 45 -7.07 9.29 -0.17
N LEU A 46 -7.77 8.24 0.25
CA LEU A 46 -9.23 8.13 0.15
C LEU A 46 -9.92 9.25 0.95
N LEU A 47 -9.54 9.44 2.22
CA LEU A 47 -10.10 10.48 3.07
C LEU A 47 -9.84 11.88 2.51
N ILE A 48 -8.60 12.17 2.10
CA ILE A 48 -8.22 13.45 1.48
C ILE A 48 -9.05 13.71 0.22
N GLY A 49 -9.25 12.69 -0.61
CA GLY A 49 -10.05 12.80 -1.82
C GLY A 49 -11.52 13.06 -1.57
N VAL A 50 -12.12 12.37 -0.59
CA VAL A 50 -13.50 12.65 -0.16
C VAL A 50 -13.63 14.10 0.30
N LEU A 51 -12.70 14.57 1.15
CA LEU A 51 -12.69 15.96 1.60
C LEU A 51 -12.52 16.95 0.44
N ALA A 52 -11.65 16.66 -0.52
CA ALA A 52 -11.42 17.50 -1.70
C ALA A 52 -12.66 17.58 -2.61
N LEU A 53 -13.47 16.53 -2.67
CA LEU A 53 -14.71 16.50 -3.43
C LEU A 53 -15.87 17.20 -2.70
N MET A 54 -15.80 17.34 -1.38
CA MET A 54 -16.81 18.03 -0.56
C MET A 54 -16.55 19.53 -0.47
N ILE A 55 -15.29 19.95 -0.36
CA ILE A 55 -14.91 21.35 -0.12
C ILE A 55 -14.72 22.07 -1.47
N GLY A 56 -14.99 23.38 -1.52
CA GLY A 56 -14.95 24.20 -2.75
C GLY A 56 -13.57 24.32 -3.42
N ARG A 57 -13.51 25.06 -4.54
CA ARG A 57 -12.34 25.08 -5.46
C ARG A 57 -10.99 25.47 -4.84
N LEU A 58 -10.95 26.40 -3.89
CA LEU A 58 -9.68 26.91 -3.35
C LEU A 58 -8.86 25.83 -2.60
N SER A 59 -9.54 24.87 -1.97
CA SER A 59 -8.90 23.76 -1.26
C SER A 59 -8.58 22.55 -2.16
N GLU A 60 -9.14 22.47 -3.38
CA GLU A 60 -8.88 21.35 -4.30
C GLU A 60 -7.40 21.22 -4.64
N ARG A 61 -6.68 22.33 -4.85
CA ARG A 61 -5.25 22.31 -5.17
C ARG A 61 -4.41 21.76 -4.00
N ILE A 62 -4.66 22.25 -2.79
CA ILE A 62 -3.92 21.86 -1.59
C ILE A 62 -4.20 20.39 -1.30
N LEU A 63 -5.47 19.99 -1.29
CA LEU A 63 -5.86 18.61 -1.00
C LEU A 63 -5.38 17.65 -2.08
N ALA A 64 -5.38 18.04 -3.36
CA ALA A 64 -4.79 17.23 -4.41
C ALA A 64 -3.27 17.06 -4.25
N GLY A 65 -2.57 18.12 -3.81
CA GLY A 65 -1.15 18.04 -3.47
C GLY A 65 -0.87 17.11 -2.29
N LEU A 66 -1.69 17.17 -1.24
CA LEU A 66 -1.61 16.25 -0.11
C LEU A 66 -1.89 14.81 -0.54
N GLY A 67 -2.89 14.58 -1.38
CA GLY A 67 -3.19 13.26 -1.96
C GLY A 67 -1.99 12.68 -2.73
N ALA A 68 -1.32 13.51 -3.55
CA ALA A 68 -0.09 13.11 -4.25
C ALA A 68 1.03 12.71 -3.28
N LEU A 69 1.27 13.51 -2.24
CA LEU A 69 2.28 13.23 -1.24
C LEU A 69 1.99 11.93 -0.49
N THR A 70 0.73 11.69 -0.11
CA THR A 70 0.32 10.48 0.58
C THR A 70 0.60 9.23 -0.24
N VAL A 71 0.20 9.18 -1.51
CA VAL A 71 0.47 7.99 -2.35
C VAL A 71 1.95 7.87 -2.71
N LEU A 72 2.71 8.97 -2.76
CA LEU A 72 4.17 8.94 -2.91
C LEU A 72 4.84 8.29 -1.68
N ILE A 73 4.39 8.61 -0.47
CA ILE A 73 4.83 7.92 0.76
C ILE A 73 4.50 6.43 0.66
N GLY A 74 3.31 6.08 0.18
CA GLY A 74 2.92 4.69 -0.09
C GLY A 74 3.85 3.97 -1.07
N ALA A 75 4.22 4.64 -2.16
CA ALA A 75 5.23 4.12 -3.10
C ALA A 75 6.59 3.92 -2.41
N GLY A 76 7.03 4.86 -1.57
CA GLY A 76 8.27 4.71 -0.79
C GLY A 76 8.25 3.48 0.12
N ILE A 77 7.15 3.25 0.84
CA ILE A 77 6.97 2.05 1.69
C ILE A 77 6.97 0.78 0.85
N ALA A 78 6.32 0.80 -0.32
CA ALA A 78 6.27 -0.34 -1.22
C ALA A 78 7.65 -0.67 -1.84
N ALA A 79 8.43 0.36 -2.20
CA ALA A 79 9.80 0.20 -2.65
C ALA A 79 10.70 -0.36 -1.54
N TYR A 80 10.55 0.14 -0.32
CA TYR A 80 11.23 -0.41 0.86
C TYR A 80 10.89 -1.90 1.05
N HIS A 81 9.60 -2.27 1.01
CA HIS A 81 9.17 -3.66 1.11
C HIS A 81 9.77 -4.55 0.01
N SER A 82 9.73 -4.07 -1.23
CA SER A 82 10.31 -4.76 -2.39
C SER A 82 11.80 -5.07 -2.22
N GLY A 83 12.57 -4.16 -1.61
CA GLY A 83 13.98 -4.42 -1.33
C GLY A 83 14.22 -5.33 -0.13
N VAL A 84 13.33 -5.32 0.88
CA VAL A 84 13.35 -6.31 1.98
C VAL A 84 13.12 -7.72 1.41
N GLU A 85 12.13 -7.89 0.52
CA GLU A 85 11.86 -9.15 -0.18
C GLU A 85 13.07 -9.63 -1.01
N ARG A 86 13.84 -8.68 -1.59
CA ARG A 86 15.04 -8.95 -2.39
C ARG A 86 16.33 -9.02 -1.57
N LYS A 87 16.25 -8.91 -0.25
CA LYS A 87 17.39 -8.92 0.67
C LYS A 87 18.42 -7.81 0.39
N TRP A 88 17.98 -6.69 -0.19
CA TRP A 88 18.83 -5.51 -0.39
C TRP A 88 19.12 -4.78 0.92
N TRP A 89 18.20 -4.88 1.88
CA TRP A 89 18.31 -4.32 3.21
C TRP A 89 17.44 -5.10 4.18
N ASP A 90 17.70 -4.94 5.47
CA ASP A 90 16.91 -5.56 6.53
C ASP A 90 15.50 -4.97 6.61
N GLY A 91 14.55 -5.87 6.86
CA GLY A 91 13.20 -5.51 7.25
C GLY A 91 13.05 -5.31 8.75
N PRO A 92 11.84 -4.97 9.22
CA PRO A 92 11.57 -4.85 10.65
C PRO A 92 11.84 -6.17 11.36
N ALA A 93 12.66 -6.17 12.42
CA ALA A 93 12.98 -7.37 13.20
C ALA A 93 11.73 -8.13 13.70
N SER A 94 10.62 -7.42 13.91
CA SER A 94 9.31 -8.00 14.28
C SER A 94 8.59 -8.77 13.16
N CYS A 95 9.12 -8.79 11.93
CA CYS A 95 8.48 -9.36 10.74
C CYS A 95 9.49 -9.93 9.73
N SER A 96 10.76 -10.06 10.10
CA SER A 96 11.81 -10.52 9.19
C SER A 96 12.71 -11.53 9.89
N GLY A 97 13.20 -12.51 9.12
CA GLY A 97 14.02 -13.61 9.66
C GLY A 97 15.41 -13.18 10.14
N THR A 98 15.81 -11.92 9.93
CA THR A 98 17.09 -11.36 10.35
C THR A 98 17.10 -10.88 11.81
N GLY A 99 15.95 -10.83 12.49
CA GLY A 99 15.85 -10.64 13.93
C GLY A 99 16.12 -11.93 14.70
N SER A 100 16.81 -11.83 15.83
CA SER A 100 17.22 -12.94 16.73
C SER A 100 16.09 -13.76 17.36
N GLY A 101 14.83 -13.64 16.90
CA GLY A 101 13.66 -14.32 17.45
C GLY A 101 12.75 -15.05 16.45
N LEU A 102 12.89 -14.84 15.13
CA LEU A 102 12.02 -15.49 14.12
C LEU A 102 12.78 -16.32 13.09
N GLY A 103 14.08 -16.08 12.91
CA GLY A 103 14.92 -16.85 11.99
C GLY A 103 15.09 -18.30 12.47
N GLY A 104 14.51 -19.25 11.75
CA GLY A 104 14.67 -20.69 12.01
C GLY A 104 13.50 -21.37 12.73
N LEU A 105 12.41 -20.66 13.03
CA LEU A 105 11.22 -21.23 13.67
C LEU A 105 10.13 -21.52 12.64
N SER A 106 9.56 -22.71 12.69
CA SER A 106 8.37 -23.09 11.94
C SER A 106 7.11 -22.38 12.49
N ALA A 107 6.09 -22.17 11.65
CA ALA A 107 4.82 -21.57 12.09
C ALA A 107 4.18 -22.35 13.28
N SER A 108 4.40 -23.66 13.34
CA SER A 108 4.01 -24.55 14.43
C SER A 108 4.78 -24.35 15.73
N GLU A 109 6.06 -23.93 15.66
CA GLU A 109 6.87 -23.61 16.84
C GLU A 109 6.55 -22.22 17.38
N LEU A 110 6.13 -21.30 16.52
CA LEU A 110 5.68 -19.96 16.91
C LEU A 110 4.26 -19.96 17.47
N ILE A 111 3.41 -20.90 17.06
CA ILE A 111 2.03 -21.04 17.56
C ILE A 111 1.74 -22.53 17.83
N PRO A 112 2.03 -23.04 19.05
CA PRO A 112 1.72 -24.41 19.43
C PRO A 112 0.21 -24.69 19.32
N GLY A 113 -0.17 -25.72 18.55
CA GLY A 113 -1.58 -26.12 18.37
C GLY A 113 -2.32 -25.43 17.22
N ALA A 114 -1.64 -24.62 16.41
CA ALA A 114 -2.22 -23.87 15.31
C ALA A 114 -2.27 -24.63 13.97
N SER A 115 -2.80 -25.86 13.98
CA SER A 115 -3.05 -26.60 12.73
C SER A 115 -4.00 -25.85 11.78
N ASP A 116 -4.81 -24.92 12.31
CA ASP A 116 -5.76 -24.09 11.55
C ASP A 116 -5.37 -22.60 11.44
N ALA A 117 -4.18 -22.18 11.91
CA ALA A 117 -3.80 -20.78 11.75
C ALA A 117 -3.42 -20.47 10.29
N PRO A 118 -3.74 -19.27 9.78
CA PRO A 118 -3.25 -18.81 8.50
C PRO A 118 -1.72 -18.92 8.44
N PRO A 119 -1.14 -19.31 7.29
CA PRO A 119 0.30 -19.38 7.13
C PRO A 119 0.94 -18.04 7.48
N LEU A 120 1.96 -18.07 8.34
CA LEU A 120 2.70 -16.89 8.74
C LEU A 120 3.48 -16.34 7.53
N VAL A 121 3.13 -15.13 7.09
CA VAL A 121 3.82 -14.43 5.98
C VAL A 121 4.77 -13.39 6.55
N LEU A 122 6.07 -13.58 6.34
CA LEU A 122 7.11 -12.64 6.75
C LEU A 122 7.33 -11.54 5.70
N CYS A 123 7.75 -10.37 6.17
CA CYS A 123 7.99 -9.18 5.34
C CYS A 123 9.18 -9.32 4.38
N ASP A 124 10.03 -10.32 4.59
CA ASP A 124 11.22 -10.60 3.80
C ASP A 124 11.10 -11.89 2.98
N THR A 125 9.89 -12.44 2.89
CA THR A 125 9.58 -13.58 2.04
C THR A 125 9.08 -13.08 0.69
N LEU A 126 9.84 -13.34 -0.36
CA LEU A 126 9.42 -13.04 -1.72
C LEU A 126 8.25 -13.97 -2.11
N THR A 127 7.05 -13.40 -2.18
CA THR A 127 5.82 -14.13 -2.52
C THR A 127 5.33 -13.69 -3.90
N PRO A 128 5.62 -14.45 -4.97
CA PRO A 128 5.16 -14.11 -6.31
C PRO A 128 3.63 -14.04 -6.35
N PHE A 129 3.12 -13.01 -7.02
CA PHE A 129 1.71 -12.83 -7.28
C PHE A 129 1.47 -12.89 -8.79
N LEU A 130 1.22 -11.74 -9.42
CA LEU A 130 0.88 -11.64 -10.83
C LEU A 130 2.11 -11.26 -11.66
N PHE A 131 2.36 -11.99 -12.75
CA PHE A 131 3.48 -11.79 -13.69
C PHE A 131 4.86 -11.83 -13.01
N GLY A 132 5.01 -12.64 -11.96
CA GLY A 132 6.28 -12.79 -11.22
C GLY A 132 6.60 -11.62 -10.28
N LEU A 133 5.73 -10.60 -10.22
CA LEU A 133 5.86 -9.48 -9.28
C LEU A 133 5.11 -9.78 -7.98
N THR A 134 5.63 -9.24 -6.87
CA THR A 134 4.97 -9.34 -5.56
C THR A 134 3.85 -8.31 -5.43
N MET A 135 2.99 -8.48 -4.42
CA MET A 135 1.97 -7.46 -4.10
C MET A 135 2.60 -6.10 -3.78
N ALA A 136 3.78 -6.08 -3.15
CA ALA A 136 4.51 -4.84 -2.90
C ALA A 136 4.92 -4.15 -4.20
N ASN A 137 5.38 -4.90 -5.20
CA ASN A 137 5.73 -4.35 -6.52
C ASN A 137 4.51 -3.75 -7.24
N TRP A 138 3.38 -4.45 -7.23
CA TRP A 138 2.15 -3.92 -7.80
C TRP A 138 1.67 -2.66 -7.10
N ASN A 139 1.75 -2.62 -5.77
CA ASN A 139 1.37 -1.44 -5.00
C ASN A 139 2.28 -0.25 -5.27
N PHE A 140 3.59 -0.47 -5.46
CA PHE A 140 4.52 0.56 -5.89
C PHE A 140 4.09 1.18 -7.22
N ILE A 141 3.87 0.35 -8.24
CA ILE A 141 3.48 0.80 -9.58
C ILE A 141 2.15 1.55 -9.52
N ALA A 142 1.15 0.99 -8.86
CA ALA A 142 -0.17 1.60 -8.72
C ALA A 142 -0.09 2.94 -7.99
N SER A 143 0.69 3.03 -6.91
CA SER A 143 0.90 4.27 -6.17
C SER A 143 1.54 5.37 -7.03
N LEU A 144 2.50 5.03 -7.90
CA LEU A 144 3.09 6.00 -8.83
C LEU A 144 2.09 6.47 -9.89
N VAL A 145 1.25 5.57 -10.42
CA VAL A 145 0.19 5.95 -11.36
C VAL A 145 -0.80 6.91 -10.69
N LEU A 146 -1.25 6.59 -9.47
CA LEU A 146 -2.15 7.47 -8.71
C LEU A 146 -1.49 8.81 -8.38
N MET A 147 -0.19 8.83 -8.07
CA MET A 147 0.57 10.06 -7.83
C MET A 147 0.51 10.98 -9.05
N VAL A 148 0.74 10.45 -10.26
CA VAL A 148 0.66 11.23 -11.50
C VAL A 148 -0.74 11.83 -11.69
N ILE A 149 -1.80 11.06 -11.39
CA ILE A 149 -3.19 11.54 -11.49
C ILE A 149 -3.45 12.65 -10.46
N TRP A 150 -2.99 12.50 -9.21
CA TRP A 150 -3.09 13.54 -8.18
C TRP A 150 -2.35 14.83 -8.55
N VAL A 151 -1.13 14.72 -9.07
CA VAL A 151 -0.36 15.87 -9.54
C VAL A 151 -1.06 16.57 -10.71
N ALA A 152 -1.62 15.79 -11.65
CA ALA A 152 -2.40 16.35 -12.75
C ALA A 152 -3.66 17.07 -12.25
N ALA A 153 -4.31 16.57 -11.18
CA ALA A 153 -5.43 17.24 -10.54
C ALA A 153 -5.00 18.57 -9.89
N ALA A 154 -3.92 18.57 -9.12
CA ALA A 154 -3.41 19.78 -8.45
C ALA A 154 -3.03 20.89 -9.44
N LYS A 155 -2.39 20.52 -10.56
CA LYS A 155 -2.05 21.46 -11.64
C LYS A 155 -3.30 22.08 -12.28
N ARG A 156 -4.38 21.31 -12.43
CA ARG A 156 -5.64 21.79 -13.03
C ARG A 156 -6.55 22.54 -12.07
N ALA A 157 -6.43 22.32 -10.75
CA ALA A 157 -7.16 23.08 -9.74
C ALA A 157 -6.64 24.53 -9.59
N SER A 158 -5.49 24.84 -10.22
CA SER A 158 -4.82 26.13 -10.19
C SER A 158 -5.16 27.02 -11.40
N ALA A 159 -5.97 26.52 -12.33
CA ALA A 159 -6.37 27.18 -13.59
C ALA A 159 -7.90 27.39 -13.60
#